data_AF-A0A316I580-F1
#
_entry.id   AF-A0A316I580-F1
#
_cell.length_a   1.000
_cell.length_b   1.000
_cell.length_c   1.000
_cell.angle_alpha   90.00
_cell.angle_beta   90.00
_cell.angle_gamma   90.00
#
_symmetry.space_group_name_H-M   'P 1'
#
loop_
_entity.id
_entity.type
_entity.pdbx_description
1 polymer ?
#
loop_
_entity_poly.entity_id
_entity_poly.type
_entity_poly.pdbx_seq_one_letter_code
_entity_poly.pdbx_strand_id
1 'polypeptide(L)'
;MPHRPLLPFAAFALALLLGACHSVKVLVPPNLRPPTDTGNALEQAKQRLQQATPCCGSFADFSYQTQLPWHPKKFELGSDGQVASLNGVRSYFLAFSLPPDVRRPYQIALKSDLNGRWLHSSYLFAPTVVLLDEAFQPIDSQDVQLCEYMGWSDASSGAFGHVTVESDKARYLVIYSSDKQQAGDTYWEQSPASFSAEAPVQMNSKGSFRIPHGPDGTLWVGLMSHSYQKAVDNAICDKAAQGNGVLNTLRSALPMPWSRSGS
;
A
#
# COMPACT_ATOMS: atom_id res chain seq x y z
N MET A 1 63.98 -48.76 -12.77
CA MET A 1 63.67 -47.52 -12.03
C MET A 1 62.36 -46.95 -12.57
N PRO A 2 61.51 -46.36 -11.72
CA PRO A 2 60.06 -46.56 -11.79
C PRO A 2 59.30 -45.39 -12.46
N HIS A 3 58.28 -45.69 -13.26
CA HIS A 3 57.29 -44.70 -13.68
C HIS A 3 56.10 -44.70 -12.70
N ARG A 4 55.97 -43.58 -11.98
CA ARG A 4 54.93 -43.27 -11.01
C ARG A 4 53.57 -43.03 -11.70
N PRO A 5 52.44 -43.42 -11.08
CA PRO A 5 51.11 -43.13 -11.60
C PRO A 5 50.71 -41.69 -11.22
N LEU A 6 50.58 -40.80 -12.21
CA LEU A 6 50.21 -39.39 -12.04
C LEU A 6 48.73 -39.11 -12.36
N LEU A 7 47.87 -40.13 -12.33
CA LEU A 7 46.49 -40.04 -12.80
C LEU A 7 45.38 -39.72 -11.76
N PRO A 8 45.55 -39.77 -10.41
CA PRO A 8 44.41 -39.52 -9.53
C PRO A 8 44.22 -38.03 -9.15
N PHE A 9 45.20 -37.15 -9.39
CA PHE A 9 45.13 -35.75 -8.95
C PHE A 9 44.33 -34.83 -9.88
N ALA A 10 44.19 -35.18 -11.16
CA ALA A 10 43.44 -34.36 -12.11
C ALA A 10 41.91 -34.42 -11.89
N ALA A 11 41.39 -35.56 -11.39
CA ALA A 11 39.96 -35.73 -11.16
C ALA A 11 39.45 -34.97 -9.91
N PHE A 12 40.30 -34.81 -8.88
CA PHE A 12 39.92 -34.11 -7.64
C PHE A 12 39.86 -32.58 -7.82
N ALA A 13 40.74 -32.02 -8.67
CA ALA A 13 40.74 -30.59 -8.96
C ALA A 13 39.51 -30.13 -9.77
N LEU A 14 38.98 -30.99 -10.65
CA LEU A 14 37.81 -30.66 -11.46
C LEU A 14 36.51 -30.68 -10.64
N ALA A 15 36.40 -31.56 -9.64
CA ALA A 15 35.24 -31.62 -8.74
C ALA A 15 35.16 -30.39 -7.80
N LEU A 16 36.31 -29.84 -7.37
CA LEU A 16 36.37 -28.63 -6.55
C LEU A 16 35.99 -27.35 -7.33
N LEU A 17 36.25 -27.31 -8.65
CA LEU A 17 35.88 -26.17 -9.50
C LEU A 17 34.37 -26.13 -9.82
N LEU A 18 33.69 -27.27 -9.85
CA LEU A 18 32.24 -27.35 -10.10
C LEU A 18 31.37 -27.01 -8.87
N GLY A 19 31.92 -27.10 -7.65
CA GLY A 19 31.22 -26.71 -6.42
C GLY A 19 31.16 -25.20 -6.16
N ALA A 20 32.06 -24.43 -6.78
CA ALA A 20 32.16 -22.98 -6.56
C ALA A 20 31.04 -22.17 -7.27
N CYS A 21 30.41 -22.71 -8.32
CA CYS A 21 29.36 -22.00 -9.06
C CYS A 21 28.04 -21.84 -8.28
N HIS A 22 27.83 -22.58 -7.19
CA HIS A 22 26.61 -22.44 -6.36
C HIS A 22 26.73 -21.35 -5.28
N SER A 23 27.94 -20.84 -5.00
CA SER A 23 28.17 -19.81 -3.96
C SER A 23 28.20 -18.37 -4.50
N VAL A 24 28.00 -18.16 -5.80
CA VAL A 24 28.05 -16.83 -6.45
C VAL A 24 26.88 -15.92 -6.05
N LYS A 25 25.83 -16.45 -5.41
CA LYS A 25 24.67 -15.65 -4.93
C LYS A 25 25.04 -14.59 -3.89
N VAL A 26 26.17 -14.74 -3.19
CA VAL A 26 26.61 -13.83 -2.13
C VAL A 26 27.30 -12.57 -2.69
N LEU A 27 27.86 -12.63 -3.90
CA LEU A 27 28.65 -11.54 -4.49
C LEU A 27 27.85 -10.56 -5.35
N VAL A 28 26.57 -10.84 -5.61
CA VAL A 28 25.68 -9.93 -6.35
C VAL A 28 25.02 -8.98 -5.35
N PRO A 29 25.19 -7.65 -5.51
CA PRO A 29 24.49 -6.65 -4.71
C PRO A 29 22.98 -6.93 -4.71
N PRO A 30 22.26 -6.73 -3.60
CA PRO A 30 20.84 -7.04 -3.49
C PRO A 30 19.98 -6.52 -4.65
N ASN A 31 20.32 -5.34 -5.19
CA ASN A 31 19.62 -4.69 -6.30
C ASN A 31 19.75 -5.41 -7.64
N LEU A 32 20.84 -6.15 -7.87
CA LEU A 32 21.13 -6.82 -9.15
C LEU A 32 20.75 -8.31 -9.14
N ARG A 33 20.14 -8.79 -8.06
CA ARG A 33 19.65 -10.17 -7.99
C ARG A 33 18.38 -10.32 -8.84
N PRO A 34 18.24 -11.42 -9.61
CA PRO A 34 16.99 -11.75 -10.27
C PRO A 34 15.86 -11.77 -9.24
N PRO A 35 14.63 -11.36 -9.60
CA PRO A 35 13.50 -11.38 -8.68
C PRO A 35 13.32 -12.79 -8.12
N THR A 36 13.46 -12.94 -6.80
CA THR A 36 13.05 -14.16 -6.08
C THR A 36 11.55 -14.14 -5.75
N ASP A 37 10.90 -13.00 -6.00
CA ASP A 37 9.48 -12.81 -5.76
C ASP A 37 8.69 -13.53 -6.86
N THR A 38 8.21 -14.72 -6.56
CA THR A 38 7.53 -15.62 -7.51
C THR A 38 6.12 -15.16 -7.91
N GLY A 39 5.77 -13.89 -7.70
CA GLY A 39 4.44 -13.35 -7.98
C GLY A 39 3.33 -13.90 -7.05
N ASN A 40 3.72 -14.57 -5.97
CA ASN A 40 2.82 -15.24 -5.03
C ASN A 40 2.80 -14.58 -3.64
N ALA A 41 3.42 -13.41 -3.47
CA ALA A 41 3.50 -12.72 -2.17
C ALA A 41 2.12 -12.45 -1.56
N LEU A 42 1.15 -11.99 -2.38
CA LEU A 42 -0.22 -11.76 -1.93
C LEU A 42 -0.90 -13.04 -1.45
N GLU A 43 -0.76 -14.14 -2.18
CA GLU A 43 -1.37 -15.43 -1.80
C GLU A 43 -0.72 -16.01 -0.53
N GLN A 44 0.59 -15.86 -0.37
CA GLN A 44 1.27 -16.22 0.87
C GLN A 44 0.78 -15.35 2.05
N ALA A 45 0.61 -14.04 1.84
CA ALA A 45 0.08 -13.14 2.87
C ALA A 45 -1.33 -13.55 3.31
N LYS A 46 -2.22 -13.87 2.36
CA LYS A 46 -3.56 -14.42 2.65
C LYS A 46 -3.49 -15.72 3.42
N GLN A 47 -2.66 -16.67 3.01
CA GLN A 47 -2.48 -17.94 3.72
C GLN A 47 -1.99 -17.73 5.16
N ARG A 48 -1.03 -16.83 5.37
CA ARG A 48 -0.55 -16.49 6.72
C ARG A 48 -1.65 -15.94 7.60
N LEU A 49 -2.46 -14.99 7.10
CA LEU A 49 -3.61 -14.48 7.84
C LEU A 49 -4.62 -15.57 8.21
N GLN A 50 -4.87 -16.51 7.28
CA GLN A 50 -5.78 -17.65 7.51
C GLN A 50 -5.22 -18.67 8.52
N GLN A 51 -3.91 -18.72 8.71
CA GLN A 51 -3.26 -19.60 9.69
C GLN A 51 -3.05 -18.92 11.05
N ALA A 52 -3.04 -17.58 11.09
CA ALA A 52 -2.86 -16.82 12.31
C ALA A 52 -4.02 -17.04 13.29
N THR A 53 -3.68 -17.24 14.57
CA THR A 53 -4.66 -17.43 15.63
C THR A 53 -5.21 -16.06 16.07
N PRO A 54 -6.53 -15.83 16.00
CA PRO A 54 -7.10 -14.57 16.45
C PRO A 54 -6.95 -14.40 17.97
N CYS A 55 -6.59 -13.20 18.40
CA CYS A 55 -6.51 -12.85 19.83
C CYS A 55 -7.81 -12.25 20.38
N CYS A 56 -8.71 -11.82 19.49
CA CYS A 56 -9.91 -11.05 19.81
C CYS A 56 -11.04 -11.34 18.82
N GLY A 57 -12.29 -11.21 19.31
CA GLY A 57 -13.51 -11.44 18.54
C GLY A 57 -14.46 -10.24 18.48
N SER A 58 -14.22 -9.22 19.31
CA SER A 58 -15.01 -7.99 19.37
C SER A 58 -14.12 -6.75 19.54
N PHE A 59 -14.66 -5.57 19.23
CA PHE A 59 -13.93 -4.30 19.40
C PHE A 59 -13.58 -4.00 20.87
N ALA A 60 -14.35 -4.52 21.83
CA ALA A 60 -14.07 -4.34 23.25
C ALA A 60 -12.83 -5.12 23.73
N ASP A 61 -12.38 -6.12 22.96
CA ASP A 61 -11.22 -6.96 23.31
C ASP A 61 -9.88 -6.29 22.96
N PHE A 62 -9.89 -5.16 22.25
CA PHE A 62 -8.68 -4.53 21.73
C PHE A 62 -8.01 -3.64 22.78
N SER A 63 -6.69 -3.44 22.63
CA SER A 63 -5.95 -2.46 23.45
C SER A 63 -5.94 -1.09 22.79
N TYR A 64 -6.51 -0.09 23.47
CA TYR A 64 -6.57 1.32 23.01
C TYR A 64 -5.56 2.24 23.72
N GLN A 65 -4.50 1.66 24.30
CA GLN A 65 -3.47 2.40 25.04
C GLN A 65 -2.67 3.35 24.13
N THR A 66 -2.59 3.03 22.84
CA THR A 66 -1.91 3.87 21.85
C THR A 66 -2.81 5.05 21.49
N GLN A 67 -2.35 6.27 21.75
CA GLN A 67 -3.05 7.46 21.28
C GLN A 67 -2.86 7.65 19.77
N LEU A 68 -3.88 8.12 19.08
CA LEU A 68 -3.78 8.48 17.66
C LEU A 68 -2.66 9.53 17.48
N PRO A 69 -1.69 9.29 16.58
CA PRO A 69 -0.60 10.25 16.34
C PRO A 69 -1.10 11.62 15.86
N TRP A 70 -0.49 12.69 16.36
CA TRP A 70 -0.75 14.07 15.91
C TRP A 70 -0.37 14.34 14.44
N HIS A 71 0.48 13.49 13.88
CA HIS A 71 0.87 13.49 12.47
C HIS A 71 0.95 12.04 11.99
N PRO A 72 0.72 11.76 10.69
CA PRO A 72 0.80 10.40 10.17
C PRO A 72 2.12 9.72 10.49
N LYS A 73 2.07 8.59 11.18
CA LYS A 73 3.21 7.73 11.50
C LYS A 73 3.05 6.38 10.83
N LYS A 74 4.17 5.76 10.47
CA LYS A 74 4.24 4.44 9.88
C LYS A 74 3.90 3.36 10.90
N PHE A 75 3.03 2.42 10.52
CA PHE A 75 2.71 1.19 11.23
C PHE A 75 2.83 0.01 10.26
N GLU A 76 3.34 -1.11 10.75
CA GLU A 76 3.43 -2.36 9.98
C GLU A 76 2.34 -3.32 10.48
N LEU A 77 1.49 -3.75 9.56
CA LEU A 77 0.47 -4.76 9.76
C LEU A 77 0.96 -6.03 9.08
N GLY A 78 1.04 -7.16 9.79
CA GLY A 78 1.63 -8.37 9.24
C GLY A 78 1.99 -9.38 10.33
N SER A 79 2.97 -10.24 10.07
CA SER A 79 3.28 -11.43 10.89
C SER A 79 3.51 -11.18 12.38
N ASP A 80 4.00 -10.00 12.75
CA ASP A 80 4.26 -9.64 14.15
C ASP A 80 3.07 -8.91 14.80
N GLY A 81 2.04 -8.61 14.01
CA GLY A 81 0.82 -7.94 14.43
C GLY A 81 -0.23 -8.90 14.99
N GLN A 82 -1.16 -8.34 15.75
CA GLN A 82 -2.30 -9.07 16.28
C GLN A 82 -3.36 -9.26 15.19
N VAL A 83 -4.04 -10.41 15.22
CA VAL A 83 -5.16 -10.73 14.34
C VAL A 83 -6.45 -10.71 15.13
N ALA A 84 -7.44 -10.01 14.60
CA ALA A 84 -8.83 -10.06 15.06
C ALA A 84 -9.65 -10.96 14.15
N SER A 85 -10.68 -11.59 14.69
CA SER A 85 -11.72 -12.29 13.93
C SER A 85 -13.06 -11.59 14.13
N LEU A 86 -13.31 -10.54 13.35
CA LEU A 86 -14.51 -9.73 13.44
C LEU A 86 -15.57 -10.29 12.50
N ASN A 87 -16.70 -10.76 13.03
CA ASN A 87 -17.78 -11.38 12.25
C ASN A 87 -17.31 -12.53 11.33
N GLY A 88 -16.30 -13.29 11.77
CA GLY A 88 -15.70 -14.38 11.00
C GLY A 88 -14.65 -13.95 9.96
N VAL A 89 -14.44 -12.64 9.78
CA VAL A 89 -13.38 -12.11 8.92
C VAL A 89 -12.12 -11.89 9.74
N ARG A 90 -11.02 -12.54 9.33
CA ARG A 90 -9.71 -12.31 9.93
C ARG A 90 -9.05 -11.09 9.33
N SER A 91 -8.40 -10.30 10.18
CA SER A 91 -7.61 -9.15 9.73
C SER A 91 -6.57 -8.78 10.77
N TYR A 92 -5.41 -8.31 10.31
CA TYR A 92 -4.53 -7.52 11.18
C TYR A 92 -5.19 -6.17 11.46
N PHE A 93 -4.93 -5.59 12.62
CA PHE A 93 -5.58 -4.35 13.01
C PHE A 93 -4.66 -3.40 13.77
N LEU A 94 -5.03 -2.11 13.75
CA LEU A 94 -4.55 -1.08 14.65
C LEU A 94 -5.74 -0.57 15.47
N ALA A 95 -5.47 -0.21 16.72
CA ALA A 95 -6.46 0.37 17.62
C ALA A 95 -5.84 1.60 18.30
N PHE A 96 -6.59 2.70 18.33
CA PHE A 96 -6.14 3.97 18.91
C PHE A 96 -7.21 4.60 19.80
N SER A 97 -6.76 5.26 20.87
CA SER A 97 -7.57 6.27 21.54
C SER A 97 -7.52 7.58 20.77
N LEU A 98 -8.69 8.19 20.57
CA LEU A 98 -8.84 9.48 19.91
C LEU A 98 -8.55 10.61 20.92
N PRO A 99 -7.89 11.70 20.49
CA PRO A 99 -7.60 12.82 21.37
C PRO A 99 -8.90 13.53 21.77
N PRO A 100 -9.18 13.73 23.08
CA PRO A 100 -10.43 14.32 23.54
C PRO A 100 -10.54 15.82 23.19
N ASP A 101 -9.40 16.50 23.05
CA ASP A 101 -9.31 17.97 22.97
C ASP A 101 -9.21 18.52 21.53
N VAL A 102 -9.37 17.66 20.51
CA VAL A 102 -9.37 18.11 19.11
C VAL A 102 -10.76 18.62 18.73
N ARG A 103 -10.80 19.85 18.21
CA ARG A 103 -12.03 20.46 17.72
C ARG A 103 -12.57 19.65 16.54
N ARG A 104 -13.83 19.26 16.61
CA ARG A 104 -14.55 18.55 15.54
C ARG A 104 -15.19 19.56 14.55
N PRO A 105 -15.35 19.20 13.27
CA PRO A 105 -14.84 17.99 12.65
C PRO A 105 -13.33 18.05 12.45
N TYR A 106 -12.66 16.90 12.57
CA TYR A 106 -11.25 16.74 12.19
C TYR A 106 -11.10 15.48 11.35
N GLN A 107 -10.01 15.41 10.58
CA GLN A 107 -9.75 14.30 9.68
C GLN A 107 -8.60 13.44 10.18
N ILE A 108 -8.72 12.14 9.94
CA ILE A 108 -7.68 11.14 10.16
C ILE A 108 -7.16 10.76 8.79
N ALA A 109 -5.85 10.93 8.61
CA ALA A 109 -5.11 10.67 7.40
C ALA A 109 -4.62 9.21 7.37
N LEU A 110 -4.76 8.57 6.20
CA LEU A 110 -4.36 7.18 5.94
C LEU A 110 -3.55 7.10 4.65
N LYS A 111 -2.44 6.35 4.65
CA LYS A 111 -1.65 6.08 3.44
C LYS A 111 -1.12 4.67 3.48
N SER A 112 -1.43 3.92 2.45
CA SER A 112 -0.90 2.58 2.27
C SER A 112 0.28 2.61 1.32
N ASP A 113 1.36 1.95 1.71
CA ASP A 113 2.53 1.76 0.85
C ASP A 113 2.33 0.49 0.00
N LEU A 114 2.90 0.49 -1.21
CA LEU A 114 2.94 -0.69 -2.06
C LEU A 114 3.79 -1.79 -1.40
N ASN A 115 3.19 -2.96 -1.20
CA ASN A 115 3.91 -4.15 -0.75
C ASN A 115 4.35 -4.96 -1.97
N GLY A 116 5.64 -4.90 -2.29
CA GLY A 116 6.24 -5.62 -3.40
C GLY A 116 7.36 -4.82 -4.03
N ARG A 117 8.27 -5.51 -4.72
CA ARG A 117 9.39 -4.85 -5.42
C ARG A 117 8.96 -4.24 -6.75
N TRP A 118 7.95 -4.82 -7.39
CA TRP A 118 7.49 -4.43 -8.73
C TRP A 118 6.00 -4.18 -8.71
N LEU A 119 5.53 -3.13 -9.39
CA LEU A 119 4.12 -2.74 -9.37
C LEU A 119 3.18 -3.87 -9.80
N HIS A 120 3.54 -4.64 -10.83
CA HIS A 120 2.73 -5.75 -11.35
C HIS A 120 2.58 -6.94 -10.39
N SER A 121 3.45 -7.02 -9.36
CA SER A 121 3.41 -8.04 -8.32
C SER A 121 3.15 -7.45 -6.94
N SER A 122 2.78 -6.17 -6.87
CA SER A 122 2.52 -5.46 -5.62
C SER A 122 1.05 -5.54 -5.22
N TYR A 123 0.79 -5.36 -3.93
CA TYR A 123 -0.55 -5.18 -3.38
C TYR A 123 -0.55 -4.10 -2.29
N LEU A 124 -1.73 -3.62 -1.92
CA LEU A 124 -1.92 -2.60 -0.87
C LEU A 124 -2.68 -3.16 0.31
N PHE A 125 -2.34 -2.73 1.53
CA PHE A 125 -3.27 -2.88 2.65
C PHE A 125 -4.39 -1.84 2.49
N ALA A 126 -5.64 -2.27 2.29
CA ALA A 126 -6.76 -1.35 2.13
C ALA A 126 -7.57 -1.23 3.43
N PRO A 127 -7.65 -0.03 4.04
CA PRO A 127 -8.23 0.11 5.37
C PRO A 127 -9.76 0.22 5.34
N THR A 128 -10.38 -0.48 6.28
CA THR A 128 -11.70 -0.20 6.84
C THR A 128 -11.49 0.43 8.20
N VAL A 129 -12.16 1.55 8.43
CA VAL A 129 -12.09 2.31 9.67
C VAL A 129 -13.39 2.16 10.43
N VAL A 130 -13.30 1.95 11.74
CA VAL A 130 -14.46 1.97 12.65
C VAL A 130 -14.20 2.98 13.75
N LEU A 131 -15.12 3.93 13.90
CA LEU A 131 -15.16 4.86 15.02
C LEU A 131 -16.02 4.27 16.13
N LEU A 132 -15.51 4.27 17.35
CA LEU A 132 -16.19 3.69 18.51
C LEU A 132 -16.45 4.74 19.58
N ASP A 133 -17.52 4.56 20.35
CA ASP A 133 -17.82 5.34 21.55
C ASP A 133 -17.07 4.82 22.80
N GLU A 134 -17.37 5.36 23.98
CA GLU A 134 -16.70 4.95 25.22
C GLU A 134 -17.01 3.50 25.64
N ALA A 135 -18.14 2.95 25.17
CA ALA A 135 -18.57 1.58 25.42
C ALA A 135 -18.11 0.61 24.32
N PHE A 136 -17.15 1.05 23.50
CA PHE A 136 -16.60 0.30 22.36
C PHE A 136 -17.67 -0.10 21.32
N GLN A 137 -18.77 0.65 21.25
CA GLN A 137 -19.81 0.42 20.25
C GLN A 137 -19.49 1.19 18.96
N PRO A 138 -19.66 0.56 17.78
CA PRO A 138 -19.53 1.24 16.50
C PRO A 138 -20.49 2.42 16.36
N ILE A 139 -19.92 3.60 16.14
CA ILE A 139 -20.64 4.82 15.77
C ILE A 139 -20.71 4.91 14.23
N ASP A 140 -19.60 4.59 13.57
CA ASP A 140 -19.45 4.66 12.13
C ASP A 140 -18.44 3.61 11.64
N SER A 141 -18.63 3.12 10.43
CA SER A 141 -17.75 2.15 9.77
C SER A 141 -17.65 2.47 8.28
N GLN A 142 -16.42 2.66 7.79
CA GLN A 142 -16.16 3.08 6.43
C GLN A 142 -15.02 2.28 5.81
N ASP A 143 -15.27 1.66 4.65
CA ASP A 143 -14.20 1.23 3.75
C ASP A 143 -13.60 2.48 3.10
N VAL A 144 -12.33 2.77 3.42
CA VAL A 144 -11.66 3.97 2.93
C VAL A 144 -11.22 3.76 1.48
N GLN A 145 -11.69 4.63 0.58
CA GLN A 145 -11.19 4.67 -0.79
C GLN A 145 -9.74 5.18 -0.77
N LEU A 146 -8.85 4.42 -1.40
CA LEU A 146 -7.47 4.81 -1.59
C LEU A 146 -7.29 5.36 -3.01
N CYS A 147 -6.49 6.42 -3.11
CA CYS A 147 -6.19 7.10 -4.37
C CYS A 147 -4.69 7.32 -4.50
N GLU A 148 -4.14 7.13 -5.68
CA GLU A 148 -2.70 7.29 -5.92
C GLU A 148 -2.30 8.75 -5.83
N TYR A 149 -1.30 9.07 -5.00
CA TYR A 149 -0.59 10.34 -5.11
C TYR A 149 0.91 10.08 -5.14
N MET A 150 1.59 10.81 -6.02
CA MET A 150 3.01 10.68 -6.31
C MET A 150 3.73 11.99 -6.01
N GLY A 151 4.38 12.05 -4.85
CA GLY A 151 5.21 13.16 -4.43
C GLY A 151 6.70 12.95 -4.72
N TRP A 152 7.54 13.79 -4.11
CA TRP A 152 8.99 13.81 -4.31
C TRP A 152 9.77 12.78 -3.47
N SER A 153 9.09 12.10 -2.54
CA SER A 153 9.67 11.15 -1.60
C SER A 153 8.68 10.03 -1.27
N ASP A 154 9.16 8.90 -0.74
CA ASP A 154 8.32 7.77 -0.32
C ASP A 154 7.29 8.16 0.74
N ALA A 155 7.63 9.09 1.65
CA ALA A 155 6.69 9.60 2.65
C ALA A 155 5.53 10.39 2.01
N SER A 156 5.75 10.96 0.84
CA SER A 156 4.78 11.73 0.05
C SER A 156 4.20 10.97 -1.14
N SER A 157 4.49 9.68 -1.27
CA SER A 157 4.00 8.82 -2.36
C SER A 157 3.31 7.59 -1.79
N GLY A 158 2.25 7.13 -2.44
CA GLY A 158 1.46 5.98 -1.97
C GLY A 158 -0.02 6.08 -2.33
N ALA A 159 -0.82 5.22 -1.70
CA ALA A 159 -2.27 5.23 -1.84
C ALA A 159 -2.88 5.97 -0.63
N PHE A 160 -3.41 7.16 -0.85
CA PHE A 160 -3.89 8.05 0.19
C PHE A 160 -5.40 7.94 0.37
N GLY A 161 -5.86 8.08 1.61
CA GLY A 161 -7.27 8.14 1.98
C GLY A 161 -7.46 8.91 3.28
N HIS A 162 -8.71 9.16 3.64
CA HIS A 162 -9.03 9.81 4.90
C HIS A 162 -10.43 9.44 5.39
N VAL A 163 -10.69 9.79 6.64
CA VAL A 163 -11.98 9.64 7.34
C VAL A 163 -12.18 10.89 8.18
N THR A 164 -13.41 11.39 8.23
CA THR A 164 -13.79 12.55 9.04
C THR A 164 -14.40 12.07 10.36
N VAL A 165 -13.96 12.65 11.47
CA VAL A 165 -14.56 12.43 12.79
C VAL A 165 -15.47 13.61 13.11
N GLU A 166 -16.77 13.39 13.01
CA GLU A 166 -17.79 14.41 13.27
C GLU A 166 -18.43 14.26 14.65
N SER A 167 -18.88 13.03 14.98
CA SER A 167 -19.60 12.71 16.20
C SER A 167 -18.78 13.04 17.43
N ASP A 168 -19.34 13.77 18.40
CA ASP A 168 -18.73 14.10 19.71
C ASP A 168 -18.58 12.90 20.64
N LYS A 169 -19.22 11.78 20.32
CA LYS A 169 -19.13 10.51 21.06
C LYS A 169 -17.92 9.67 20.68
N ALA A 170 -17.25 9.93 19.56
CA ALA A 170 -16.09 9.15 19.15
C ALA A 170 -14.97 9.25 20.20
N ARG A 171 -14.51 8.09 20.67
CA ARG A 171 -13.45 7.90 21.68
C ARG A 171 -12.33 7.01 21.16
N TYR A 172 -12.65 6.04 20.30
CA TYR A 172 -11.65 5.12 19.78
C TYR A 172 -11.75 4.97 18.26
N LEU A 173 -10.65 4.54 17.68
CA LEU A 173 -10.48 4.26 16.26
C LEU A 173 -9.93 2.85 16.11
N VAL A 174 -10.58 2.05 15.28
CA VAL A 174 -10.05 0.77 14.82
C VAL A 174 -9.81 0.85 13.33
N ILE A 175 -8.68 0.31 12.90
CA ILE A 175 -8.34 0.17 11.48
C ILE A 175 -8.01 -1.29 11.22
N TYR A 176 -8.69 -1.90 10.28
CA TYR A 176 -8.42 -3.26 9.80
C TYR A 176 -8.67 -3.30 8.29
N SER A 177 -8.61 -4.46 7.65
CA SER A 177 -9.05 -4.64 6.26
C SER A 177 -10.25 -5.58 6.22
N SER A 178 -11.43 -5.08 5.83
CA SER A 178 -12.64 -5.89 5.64
C SER A 178 -12.46 -6.95 4.56
N ASP A 179 -13.37 -7.92 4.50
CA ASP A 179 -13.41 -8.91 3.41
C ASP A 179 -13.53 -8.24 2.04
N LYS A 180 -14.40 -7.23 1.94
CA LYS A 180 -14.58 -6.40 0.74
C LYS A 180 -13.30 -5.65 0.39
N GLN A 181 -12.62 -5.05 1.38
CA GLN A 181 -11.34 -4.40 1.13
C GLN A 181 -10.28 -5.41 0.68
N GLN A 182 -10.13 -6.56 1.34
CA GLN A 182 -9.14 -7.58 0.98
C GLN A 182 -9.37 -8.19 -0.41
N ALA A 183 -10.62 -8.21 -0.91
CA ALA A 183 -10.96 -8.67 -2.25
C ALA A 183 -10.90 -7.58 -3.32
N GLY A 184 -10.69 -6.32 -2.91
CA GLY A 184 -10.71 -5.16 -3.78
C GLY A 184 -9.38 -4.89 -4.48
N ASP A 185 -9.36 -3.75 -5.17
CA ASP A 185 -8.17 -3.19 -5.79
C ASP A 185 -8.25 -1.65 -5.79
N THR A 186 -7.10 -1.00 -5.98
CA THR A 186 -6.96 0.45 -6.09
C THR A 186 -6.45 0.80 -7.49
N TYR A 187 -7.06 1.83 -8.10
CA TYR A 187 -6.59 2.37 -9.37
C TYR A 187 -5.22 3.04 -9.21
N TRP A 188 -4.35 2.84 -10.19
CA TRP A 188 -2.99 3.39 -10.19
C TRP A 188 -2.63 3.85 -11.60
N GLU A 189 -2.55 5.16 -11.82
CA GLU A 189 -2.29 5.78 -13.12
C GLU A 189 -0.83 5.58 -13.57
N GLN A 190 0.15 5.78 -12.69
CA GLN A 190 1.55 5.87 -13.13
C GLN A 190 2.21 4.50 -13.32
N SER A 191 2.89 4.33 -14.47
CA SER A 191 3.82 3.23 -14.73
C SER A 191 5.18 3.49 -14.03
N PRO A 192 5.83 2.49 -13.40
CA PRO A 192 6.99 2.65 -12.50
C PRO A 192 8.31 3.17 -13.09
N ALA A 193 8.30 3.86 -14.24
CA ALA A 193 9.52 4.50 -14.75
C ALA A 193 10.14 5.49 -13.73
N SER A 194 9.38 5.93 -12.73
CA SER A 194 9.84 6.74 -11.59
C SER A 194 10.47 5.93 -10.43
N PHE A 195 10.35 4.60 -10.40
CA PHE A 195 10.87 3.73 -9.31
C PHE A 195 11.85 2.65 -9.76
N SER A 196 12.18 2.55 -11.06
CA SER A 196 13.15 1.56 -11.54
C SER A 196 14.08 2.20 -12.57
N ALA A 197 15.18 2.77 -12.08
CA ALA A 197 16.30 3.17 -12.93
C ALA A 197 17.01 1.96 -13.59
N GLU A 198 16.66 0.72 -13.24
CA GLU A 198 17.48 -0.46 -13.51
C GLU A 198 16.66 -1.71 -13.84
N ALA A 199 15.86 -1.72 -14.92
CA ALA A 199 15.42 -2.97 -15.54
C ALA A 199 14.91 -2.78 -16.99
N PRO A 200 15.36 -3.60 -17.97
CA PRO A 200 14.79 -3.62 -19.31
C PRO A 200 13.56 -4.54 -19.33
N VAL A 201 12.52 -4.19 -18.58
CA VAL A 201 11.23 -4.89 -18.68
C VAL A 201 10.39 -4.13 -19.68
N GLN A 202 9.94 -4.80 -20.75
CA GLN A 202 8.93 -4.28 -21.67
C GLN A 202 7.66 -3.96 -20.90
N MET A 203 7.55 -2.71 -20.42
CA MET A 203 6.35 -2.23 -19.77
C MET A 203 5.32 -1.93 -20.86
N ASN A 204 4.11 -2.46 -20.69
CA ASN A 204 2.98 -2.14 -21.53
C ASN A 204 2.80 -0.61 -21.54
N SER A 205 2.85 -0.01 -22.73
CA SER A 205 2.77 1.44 -22.94
C SER A 205 1.37 2.03 -22.66
N LYS A 206 0.49 1.27 -21.99
CA LYS A 206 -0.90 1.63 -21.68
C LYS A 206 -1.11 1.84 -20.17
N GLY A 207 -0.62 2.97 -19.68
CA GLY A 207 -1.43 4.03 -19.04
C GLY A 207 -2.23 3.83 -17.74
N SER A 208 -2.25 2.66 -17.08
CA SER A 208 -2.80 2.50 -15.71
C SER A 208 -2.81 1.03 -15.26
N PHE A 209 -2.79 0.77 -13.96
CA PHE A 209 -2.88 -0.54 -13.30
C PHE A 209 -4.03 -0.56 -12.28
N ARG A 210 -4.44 -1.76 -11.89
CA ARG A 210 -5.26 -1.98 -10.68
C ARG A 210 -4.42 -2.80 -9.72
N ILE A 211 -4.10 -2.20 -8.57
CA ILE A 211 -3.26 -2.82 -7.57
C ILE A 211 -4.16 -3.61 -6.63
N PRO A 212 -4.04 -4.95 -6.58
CA PRO A 212 -4.88 -5.75 -5.70
C PRO A 212 -4.65 -5.37 -4.24
N HIS A 213 -5.66 -5.55 -3.41
CA HIS A 213 -5.51 -5.41 -1.98
C HIS A 213 -5.01 -6.70 -1.34
N GLY A 214 -4.38 -6.57 -0.17
CA GLY A 214 -3.89 -7.67 0.63
C GLY A 214 -4.12 -7.47 2.11
N PRO A 215 -3.93 -8.54 2.90
CA PRO A 215 -4.27 -8.56 4.31
C PRO A 215 -3.26 -7.84 5.20
N ASP A 216 -2.00 -7.72 4.76
CA ASP A 216 -0.89 -7.12 5.47
C ASP A 216 -0.29 -5.95 4.66
N GLY A 217 0.58 -5.18 5.31
CA GLY A 217 1.29 -4.07 4.67
C GLY A 217 1.74 -2.97 5.61
N THR A 218 2.31 -1.94 5.02
CA THR A 218 2.61 -0.69 5.73
C THR A 218 1.46 0.30 5.58
N LEU A 219 0.99 0.82 6.72
CA LEU A 219 -0.04 1.87 6.79
C LEU A 219 0.47 3.05 7.61
N TRP A 220 0.31 4.25 7.08
CA TRP A 220 0.54 5.51 7.79
C TRP A 220 -0.77 6.03 8.35
N VAL A 221 -0.79 6.38 9.64
CA VAL A 221 -2.00 6.80 10.35
C VAL A 221 -1.70 7.98 11.26
N GLY A 222 -2.56 8.99 11.26
CA GLY A 222 -2.53 10.09 12.23
C GLY A 222 -3.55 11.18 11.90
N LEU A 223 -3.57 12.25 12.68
CA LEU A 223 -4.37 13.43 12.34
C LEU A 223 -3.89 14.05 11.02
N MET A 224 -4.85 14.54 10.25
CA MET A 224 -4.60 15.19 8.96
C MET A 224 -3.64 16.37 9.14
N SER A 225 -2.56 16.35 8.38
CA SER A 225 -1.61 17.46 8.29
C SER A 225 -1.75 18.15 6.93
N HIS A 226 -1.30 19.40 6.82
CA HIS A 226 -1.42 20.17 5.58
C HIS A 226 -0.73 19.51 4.37
N SER A 227 0.43 18.86 4.57
CA SER A 227 1.11 18.12 3.49
C SER A 227 0.29 16.93 3.01
N TYR A 228 -0.38 16.26 3.93
CA TYR A 228 -1.21 15.10 3.64
C TYR A 228 -2.53 15.49 2.98
N GLN A 229 -3.13 16.59 3.42
CA GLN A 229 -4.32 17.16 2.79
C GLN A 229 -4.04 17.45 1.31
N LYS A 230 -2.89 18.08 1.01
CA LYS A 230 -2.47 18.31 -0.38
C LYS A 230 -2.32 17.02 -1.17
N ALA A 231 -1.77 15.96 -0.58
CA ALA A 231 -1.65 14.67 -1.26
C ALA A 231 -3.04 14.10 -1.59
N VAL A 232 -3.97 14.11 -0.64
CA VAL A 232 -5.36 13.68 -0.84
C VAL A 232 -6.07 14.52 -1.92
N ASP A 233 -5.95 15.85 -1.85
CA ASP A 233 -6.61 16.77 -2.80
C ASP A 233 -6.11 16.61 -4.24
N ASN A 234 -4.90 16.09 -4.43
CA ASN A 234 -4.27 15.89 -5.74
C ASN A 234 -4.15 14.40 -6.11
N ALA A 235 -4.75 13.50 -5.33
CA ALA A 235 -4.69 12.07 -5.60
C ALA A 235 -5.59 11.66 -6.77
N ILE A 236 -5.17 10.65 -7.51
CA ILE A 236 -5.88 10.08 -8.66
C ILE A 236 -6.58 8.81 -8.19
N CYS A 237 -7.91 8.86 -8.11
CA CYS A 237 -8.72 7.75 -7.62
C CYS A 237 -9.20 6.81 -8.73
N ASP A 238 -9.28 7.33 -9.97
CA ASP A 238 -9.82 6.63 -11.12
C ASP A 238 -9.24 7.22 -12.41
N LYS A 239 -9.39 6.46 -13.50
CA LYS A 239 -8.99 6.90 -14.82
C LYS A 239 -9.68 8.21 -15.19
N ALA A 240 -8.89 9.21 -15.59
CA ALA A 240 -9.43 10.47 -16.08
C ALA A 240 -10.43 10.22 -17.21
N ALA A 241 -11.62 10.84 -17.12
CA ALA A 241 -12.59 10.81 -18.19
C ALA A 241 -11.93 11.34 -19.48
N GLN A 242 -12.15 10.66 -20.60
CA GLN A 242 -11.64 11.13 -21.89
C GLN A 242 -12.29 12.48 -22.22
N GLY A 243 -11.55 13.56 -21.99
CA GLY A 243 -11.97 14.90 -22.39
C GLY A 243 -11.84 15.09 -23.90
N ASN A 244 -12.61 16.01 -24.48
CA ASN A 244 -12.56 16.36 -25.90
C ASN A 244 -11.26 17.09 -26.32
N GLY A 245 -10.21 17.05 -25.49
CA GLY A 245 -8.97 17.80 -25.65
C GLY A 245 -9.08 19.24 -25.13
N VAL A 246 -7.99 19.72 -24.51
CA VAL A 246 -7.90 21.08 -23.90
C VAL A 246 -8.29 22.18 -24.89
N LEU A 247 -7.98 22.02 -26.18
CA LEU A 247 -8.33 22.97 -27.23
C LEU A 247 -9.84 23.08 -27.50
N ASN A 248 -10.60 22.00 -27.36
CA ASN A 248 -12.05 22.06 -27.49
C ASN A 248 -12.70 22.71 -26.27
N THR A 249 -12.19 22.42 -25.07
CA THR A 249 -12.67 23.04 -23.82
C THR A 249 -12.37 24.54 -23.79
N LEU A 250 -11.23 24.98 -24.33
CA LEU A 250 -10.89 26.40 -24.47
C LEU A 250 -11.76 27.13 -25.50
N ARG A 251 -12.13 26.47 -26.62
CA ARG A 251 -13.06 27.05 -27.61
C ARG A 251 -14.46 27.26 -27.07
N SER A 252 -14.93 26.40 -26.16
CA SER A 252 -16.25 26.56 -25.54
C SER A 252 -16.26 27.49 -24.34
N ALA A 253 -15.12 27.69 -23.67
CA ALA A 253 -15.00 28.54 -22.48
C ALA A 253 -14.66 30.01 -22.79
N LEU A 254 -14.11 30.30 -23.98
CA LEU A 254 -13.83 31.67 -24.41
C LEU A 254 -15.04 32.24 -25.19
N PRO A 255 -15.68 33.33 -24.72
CA PRO A 255 -16.72 33.99 -25.50
C PRO A 255 -16.09 34.51 -26.81
N MET A 256 -16.57 34.03 -27.95
CA MET A 256 -16.11 34.53 -29.25
C MET A 256 -16.38 36.05 -29.33
N PRO A 257 -15.39 36.89 -29.67
CA PRO A 257 -15.62 38.30 -29.86
C PRO A 257 -16.55 38.50 -31.05
N TRP A 258 -17.56 39.33 -30.83
CA TRP A 258 -18.60 39.71 -31.79
C TRP A 258 -18.09 39.88 -33.22
N SER A 259 -18.49 38.96 -34.11
CA SER A 259 -18.59 39.29 -35.54
C SER A 259 -19.81 40.21 -35.71
N ARG A 260 -19.56 41.52 -35.68
CA ARG A 260 -20.51 42.52 -36.19
C ARG A 260 -20.94 42.12 -37.59
N SER A 261 -22.25 41.97 -37.76
CA SER A 261 -22.93 42.00 -39.05
C SER A 261 -22.69 43.35 -39.73
N GLY A 262 -21.85 43.36 -40.76
CA GLY A 262 -22.04 44.19 -41.95
C GLY A 262 -22.31 43.20 -43.08
N SER A 263 -23.32 43.34 -43.92
CA SER A 263 -24.03 44.51 -44.44
C SER A 263 -25.37 44.05 -45.03
#